data_AF-A0A1W1VGK2-F1
#
_entry.id   AF-A0A1W1VGK2-F1
#
_cell.length_a   1.000
_cell.length_b   1.000
_cell.length_c   1.000
_cell.angle_alpha   90.00
_cell.angle_beta   90.00
_cell.angle_gamma   90.00
#
_symmetry.space_group_name_H-M   'P 1'
#
loop_
_entity.id
_entity.type
_entity.pdbx_description
1 polymer ?
#
loop_
_entity_poly.entity_id
_entity_poly.type
_entity_poly.pdbx_seq_one_letter_code
_entity_poly.pdbx_strand_id
1 'polypeptide(L)'
;MPLSHAIGFDDSPFAREHRGDVRVFGTVFAGWTLHGVVSGRVRRDGRNSTPELARLVQESGAAGHLQLILLQGVALAGFNVVDAPTLRSATGLPVLIVARRAPNLDRIRTALLTRVPGGARKWRLIEALGPMEPCGGVYVQRVGLDLDEAGQSLAALTVTGRIPEPLRAAHLIAGGVMRGSSRGGRV
;
A
#
# COMPACT_ATOMS: atom_id res chain seq x y z
N MET A 1 -5.53 -14.75 -16.16
CA MET A 1 -4.11 -15.01 -15.83
C MET A 1 -3.76 -14.13 -14.65
N PRO A 2 -3.02 -14.61 -13.64
CA PRO A 2 -2.73 -13.82 -12.45
C PRO A 2 -1.84 -12.61 -12.82
N LEU A 3 -2.13 -11.44 -12.24
CA LEU A 3 -1.19 -10.32 -12.26
C LEU A 3 -0.09 -10.63 -11.25
N SER A 4 1.09 -11.03 -11.74
CA SER A 4 2.20 -11.55 -10.95
C SER A 4 3.44 -10.66 -10.98
N HIS A 5 3.43 -9.58 -11.75
CA HIS A 5 4.46 -8.55 -11.72
C HIS A 5 3.92 -7.34 -10.97
N ALA A 6 4.41 -7.11 -9.77
CA ALA A 6 3.80 -6.16 -8.85
C ALA A 6 4.83 -5.28 -8.16
N ILE A 7 4.38 -4.09 -7.78
CA ILE A 7 5.11 -3.22 -6.86
C ILE A 7 4.31 -3.07 -5.56
N GLY A 8 4.94 -3.41 -4.44
CA GLY A 8 4.33 -3.29 -3.11
C GLY A 8 4.87 -2.09 -2.35
N PHE A 9 3.99 -1.30 -1.73
CA PHE A 9 4.38 -0.14 -0.92
C PHE A 9 4.03 -0.31 0.55
N ASP A 10 4.98 0.04 1.42
CA ASP A 10 4.80 0.19 2.87
C ASP A 10 5.63 1.38 3.38
N ASP A 11 5.23 1.97 4.50
CA ASP A 11 5.95 3.09 5.12
C ASP A 11 6.81 2.67 6.31
N SER A 12 7.85 3.45 6.57
CA SER A 12 8.70 3.25 7.73
C SER A 12 7.94 3.48 9.02
N PRO A 13 8.25 2.72 10.08
CA PRO A 13 7.76 3.03 11.40
C PRO A 13 8.29 4.38 11.89
N PHE A 14 7.45 5.14 12.58
CA PHE A 14 7.81 6.43 13.17
C PHE A 14 7.18 6.59 14.57
N ALA A 15 7.79 7.45 15.39
CA ALA A 15 7.30 7.76 16.74
C ALA A 15 5.97 8.55 16.69
N ARG A 16 5.12 8.43 17.70
CA ARG A 16 3.78 9.07 17.71
C ARG A 16 3.86 10.59 17.74
N GLU A 17 4.97 11.13 18.21
CA GLU A 17 5.33 12.54 18.29
C GLU A 17 5.97 13.06 16.98
N HIS A 18 6.44 12.18 16.10
CA HIS A 18 7.14 12.57 14.86
C HIS A 18 6.34 13.58 14.04
N ARG A 19 6.99 14.65 13.59
CA ARG A 19 6.42 15.62 12.66
C ARG A 19 7.39 15.73 11.51
N GLY A 20 6.95 15.47 10.29
CA GLY A 20 7.93 15.34 9.24
C GLY A 20 7.50 14.50 8.07
N ASP A 21 8.50 14.29 7.23
CA ASP A 21 8.48 13.26 6.22
C ASP A 21 8.67 11.89 6.88
N VAL A 22 8.00 10.90 6.33
CA VAL A 22 8.11 9.48 6.65
C VAL A 22 8.58 8.79 5.37
N ARG A 23 9.58 7.91 5.50
CA ARG A 23 10.07 7.15 4.35
C ARG A 23 9.03 6.14 3.90
N VAL A 24 8.92 5.96 2.59
CA VAL A 24 8.11 4.93 1.95
C VAL A 24 9.02 4.10 1.08
N PHE A 25 8.78 2.79 1.05
CA PHE A 25 9.54 1.85 0.25
C PHE A 25 8.61 1.14 -0.72
N GLY A 26 9.03 1.05 -1.97
CA GLY A 26 8.41 0.25 -3.01
C GLY A 26 9.30 -0.93 -3.37
N THR A 27 8.74 -2.12 -3.48
CA THR A 27 9.47 -3.34 -3.85
C THR A 27 8.87 -3.94 -5.12
N VAL A 28 9.69 -4.08 -6.15
CA VAL A 28 9.29 -4.63 -7.45
C VAL A 28 9.54 -6.12 -7.47
N PHE A 29 8.51 -6.89 -7.80
CA PHE A 29 8.58 -8.33 -7.96
C PHE A 29 8.10 -8.77 -9.34
N ALA A 30 8.70 -9.84 -9.84
CA ALA A 30 8.18 -10.67 -10.93
C ALA A 30 8.03 -12.10 -10.39
N GLY A 31 6.78 -12.53 -10.19
CA GLY A 31 6.48 -13.72 -9.40
C GLY A 31 6.98 -13.53 -7.96
N TRP A 32 7.92 -14.38 -7.54
CA TRP A 32 8.46 -14.38 -6.17
C TRP A 32 9.85 -13.74 -6.05
N THR A 33 10.40 -13.27 -7.18
CA THR A 33 11.74 -12.70 -7.21
C THR A 33 11.67 -11.19 -7.03
N LEU A 34 12.43 -10.66 -6.07
CA LEU A 34 12.64 -9.22 -5.89
C LEU A 34 13.60 -8.70 -6.98
N HIS A 35 13.14 -7.76 -7.79
CA HIS A 35 13.92 -7.15 -8.88
C HIS A 35 14.39 -5.73 -8.58
N GLY A 36 13.72 -5.02 -7.67
CA GLY A 36 14.06 -3.63 -7.41
C GLY A 36 13.46 -3.12 -6.11
N VAL A 37 14.14 -2.13 -5.54
CA VAL A 37 13.66 -1.39 -4.38
C VAL A 37 13.77 0.09 -4.69
N VAL A 38 12.67 0.81 -4.54
CA VAL A 38 12.62 2.28 -4.62
C VAL A 38 12.26 2.84 -3.26
N SER A 39 12.69 4.07 -3.00
CA SER A 39 12.32 4.75 -1.76
C SER A 39 11.99 6.22 -2.01
N GLY A 40 11.06 6.71 -1.22
CA GLY A 40 10.54 8.06 -1.31
C GLY A 40 10.17 8.62 0.06
N ARG A 41 9.54 9.78 0.06
CA ARG A 41 9.13 10.48 1.29
C ARG A 41 7.72 11.02 1.15
N VAL A 42 6.89 10.74 2.15
CA VAL A 42 5.54 11.32 2.26
C VAL A 42 5.42 12.06 3.59
N ARG A 43 4.60 13.11 3.63
CA ARG A 43 4.38 13.86 4.87
C ARG A 43 3.48 13.04 5.80
N ARG A 44 3.82 12.96 7.08
CA ARG A 44 2.92 12.38 8.09
C ARG A 44 1.57 13.09 8.05
N ASP A 45 0.49 12.32 7.95
CA ASP A 45 -0.88 12.82 7.84
C ASP A 45 -1.05 13.84 6.69
N GLY A 46 -0.21 13.75 5.66
CA GLY A 46 -0.18 14.67 4.52
C GLY A 46 -1.26 14.40 3.48
N ARG A 47 -0.97 14.85 2.25
CA ARG A 47 -1.80 14.66 1.05
C ARG A 47 -0.99 14.26 -0.19
N ASN A 48 0.29 13.92 -0.02
CA ASN A 48 1.23 13.68 -1.10
C ASN A 48 1.53 12.19 -1.36
N SER A 49 0.83 11.24 -0.73
CA SER A 49 1.06 9.81 -0.99
C SER A 49 0.85 9.44 -2.46
N THR A 50 -0.29 9.81 -3.06
CA THR A 50 -0.61 9.46 -4.45
C THR A 50 0.44 9.92 -5.47
N PRO A 51 0.82 11.22 -5.54
CA PRO A 51 1.83 11.65 -6.50
C PRO A 51 3.21 11.03 -6.23
N GLU A 52 3.57 10.80 -4.97
CA GLU A 52 4.85 10.15 -4.64
C GLU A 52 4.88 8.69 -5.08
N LEU A 53 3.80 7.92 -4.85
CA LEU A 53 3.73 6.53 -5.33
C LEU A 53 3.76 6.46 -6.86
N ALA A 54 3.05 7.35 -7.55
CA ALA A 54 3.09 7.41 -9.02
C ALA A 54 4.51 7.70 -9.53
N ARG A 55 5.22 8.65 -8.90
CA ARG A 55 6.63 8.94 -9.20
C ARG A 55 7.53 7.72 -8.99
N LEU A 56 7.39 7.04 -7.85
CA LEU A 56 8.19 5.85 -7.52
C LEU A 56 7.94 4.67 -8.47
N VAL A 57 6.70 4.51 -8.97
CA VAL A 57 6.39 3.53 -10.01
C VAL A 57 7.20 3.82 -11.28
N GLN A 58 7.25 5.08 -11.72
CA GLN A 58 8.03 5.46 -12.91
C GLN A 58 9.54 5.29 -12.70
N GLU A 59 10.05 5.72 -11.55
CA GLU A 59 11.48 5.64 -11.22
C GLU A 59 11.98 4.23 -10.92
N SER A 60 11.08 3.27 -10.71
CA SER A 60 11.46 1.88 -10.49
C SER A 60 12.17 1.24 -11.68
N GLY A 61 12.10 1.85 -12.86
CA GLY A 61 12.60 1.26 -14.12
C GLY A 61 11.79 0.06 -14.60
N ALA A 62 10.76 -0.36 -13.85
CA ALA A 62 9.94 -1.53 -14.14
C ALA A 62 8.53 -1.17 -14.66
N ALA A 63 8.22 0.12 -14.85
CA ALA A 63 6.88 0.59 -15.21
C ALA A 63 6.27 -0.14 -16.42
N GLY A 64 7.07 -0.49 -17.43
CA GLY A 64 6.61 -1.23 -18.62
C GLY A 64 6.28 -2.71 -18.40
N HIS A 65 6.66 -3.29 -17.26
CA HIS A 65 6.45 -4.70 -16.92
C HIS A 65 5.56 -4.91 -15.70
N LEU A 66 5.29 -3.85 -14.94
CA LEU A 66 4.38 -3.90 -13.80
C LEU A 66 2.94 -4.13 -14.28
N GLN A 67 2.22 -4.95 -13.53
CA GLN A 67 0.83 -5.31 -13.79
C GLN A 67 -0.08 -4.90 -12.63
N LEU A 68 0.47 -4.70 -11.42
CA LEU A 68 -0.31 -4.46 -10.20
C LEU A 68 0.46 -3.56 -9.21
N ILE A 69 -0.25 -2.65 -8.57
CA ILE A 69 0.22 -1.92 -7.38
C ILE A 69 -0.45 -2.53 -6.15
N LEU A 70 0.36 -2.89 -5.16
CA LEU A 70 -0.08 -3.38 -3.86
C LEU A 70 0.16 -2.33 -2.79
N LEU A 71 -0.85 -2.07 -1.94
CA LEU A 71 -0.73 -1.17 -0.80
C LEU A 71 -1.05 -1.90 0.51
N GLN A 72 -0.24 -1.69 1.55
CA GLN A 72 -0.54 -2.19 2.89
C GLN A 72 -1.51 -1.24 3.61
N GLY A 73 -2.80 -1.38 3.32
CA GLY A 73 -3.83 -0.41 3.69
C GLY A 73 -3.84 0.84 2.78
N VAL A 74 -4.92 1.62 2.85
CA VAL A 74 -5.15 2.76 1.95
C VAL A 74 -4.36 4.02 2.32
N ALA A 75 -3.72 4.05 3.50
CA ALA A 75 -3.02 5.22 3.99
C ALA A 75 -1.59 4.88 4.39
N LEU A 76 -0.68 5.80 4.07
CA LEU A 76 0.71 5.77 4.50
C LEU A 76 0.94 6.86 5.54
N ALA A 77 2.00 6.74 6.32
CA ALA A 77 2.45 7.76 7.27
C ALA A 77 1.33 8.29 8.18
N GLY A 78 0.52 7.37 8.71
CA GLY A 78 -0.71 7.68 9.43
C GLY A 78 -1.89 7.84 8.48
N PHE A 79 -2.43 9.05 8.37
CA PHE A 79 -3.60 9.38 7.55
C PHE A 79 -3.23 10.07 6.24
N ASN A 80 -2.06 9.83 5.64
CA ASN A 80 -1.77 10.29 4.28
C ASN A 80 -2.42 9.30 3.29
N VAL A 81 -3.74 9.46 3.14
CA VAL A 81 -4.61 8.58 2.35
C VAL A 81 -4.23 8.65 0.87
N VAL A 82 -4.04 7.47 0.27
CA VAL A 82 -3.83 7.30 -1.16
C VAL A 82 -5.18 7.36 -1.87
N ASP A 83 -5.30 8.30 -2.80
CA ASP A 83 -6.36 8.32 -3.80
C ASP A 83 -6.05 7.24 -4.85
N ALA A 84 -6.59 6.03 -4.65
CA ALA A 84 -6.32 4.87 -5.49
C ALA A 84 -6.88 5.00 -6.94
N PRO A 85 -8.07 5.59 -7.18
CA PRO A 85 -8.52 5.92 -8.53
C PRO A 85 -7.55 6.84 -9.28
N THR A 86 -7.07 7.90 -8.61
CA THR A 86 -6.08 8.81 -9.21
C THR A 86 -4.75 8.10 -9.43
N LEU A 87 -4.30 7.24 -8.50
CA LEU A 87 -3.08 6.46 -8.65
C LEU A 87 -3.16 5.55 -9.89
N ARG A 88 -4.27 4.80 -10.05
CA ARG A 88 -4.52 3.99 -11.24
C ARG A 88 -4.49 4.84 -12.52
N SER A 89 -5.17 5.99 -12.50
CA SER A 89 -5.21 6.86 -13.68
C SER A 89 -3.82 7.38 -14.06
N ALA A 90 -2.95 7.64 -13.08
CA ALA A 90 -1.61 8.17 -13.32
C ALA A 90 -0.60 7.10 -13.77
N THR A 91 -0.78 5.84 -13.37
CA THR A 91 0.15 4.75 -13.67
C THR A 91 -0.34 3.79 -14.75
N GLY A 92 -1.65 3.79 -15.02
CA GLY A 92 -2.31 2.76 -15.85
C GLY A 92 -2.47 1.41 -15.14
N LEU A 93 -2.00 1.27 -13.91
CA LEU A 93 -1.95 -0.01 -13.19
C LEU A 93 -3.14 -0.16 -12.25
N PRO A 94 -3.76 -1.35 -12.18
CA PRO A 94 -4.72 -1.67 -11.12
C PRO A 94 -4.07 -1.54 -9.73
N VAL A 95 -4.88 -1.19 -8.74
CA VAL A 95 -4.45 -1.00 -7.35
C VAL A 95 -5.22 -1.96 -6.46
N LEU A 96 -4.49 -2.79 -5.71
CA LEU A 96 -5.02 -3.71 -4.72
C LEU A 96 -4.53 -3.30 -3.33
N ILE A 97 -5.46 -2.86 -2.50
CA ILE A 97 -5.20 -2.48 -1.11
C ILE A 97 -5.45 -3.72 -0.25
N VAL A 98 -4.45 -4.11 0.54
CA VAL A 98 -4.48 -5.35 1.34
C VAL A 98 -4.40 -5.02 2.83
N ALA A 99 -5.27 -5.65 3.62
CA ALA A 99 -5.24 -5.58 5.07
C ALA A 99 -5.39 -6.98 5.68
N ARG A 100 -4.60 -7.29 6.71
CA ARG A 100 -4.69 -8.58 7.43
C ARG A 100 -6.01 -8.80 8.16
N ARG A 101 -6.69 -7.71 8.52
CA ARG A 101 -7.97 -7.71 9.25
C ARG A 101 -8.82 -6.55 8.74
N ALA A 102 -10.13 -6.71 8.79
CA ALA A 102 -11.05 -5.63 8.50
C ALA A 102 -10.77 -4.41 9.41
N PRO A 103 -10.63 -3.20 8.85
CA PRO A 103 -10.45 -1.99 9.64
C PRO A 103 -11.75 -1.61 10.34
N ASN A 104 -11.64 -1.00 11.53
CA ASN A 104 -12.81 -0.38 12.18
C ASN A 104 -13.06 0.99 11.54
N LEU A 105 -13.96 1.03 10.55
CA LEU A 105 -14.26 2.23 9.77
C LEU A 105 -14.82 3.36 10.62
N ASP A 106 -15.64 3.08 11.64
CA ASP A 106 -16.19 4.11 12.53
C ASP A 106 -15.10 4.82 13.34
N ARG A 107 -14.12 4.07 13.84
CA ARG A 107 -12.96 4.64 14.55
C ARG A 107 -12.09 5.45 13.61
N ILE A 108 -11.88 4.98 12.39
CA ILE A 108 -11.11 5.71 11.35
C ILE A 108 -11.83 7.00 10.98
N ARG A 109 -13.14 6.95 10.71
CA ARG A 109 -13.98 8.10 10.41
C ARG A 109 -13.91 9.13 11.53
N THR A 110 -14.11 8.70 12.77
CA THR A 110 -14.04 9.58 13.94
C THR A 110 -12.67 10.23 14.05
N ALA A 111 -11.58 9.47 13.94
CA ALA A 111 -10.23 10.01 14.03
C ALA A 111 -9.95 11.04 12.92
N LEU A 112 -10.36 10.75 11.67
CA LEU A 112 -10.21 11.66 10.55
C LEU A 112 -10.98 12.95 10.79
N LEU A 113 -12.27 12.87 11.12
CA LEU A 113 -13.14 14.04 11.26
C LEU A 113 -12.79 14.92 12.47
N THR A 114 -12.14 14.37 13.49
CA THR A 114 -11.88 15.10 14.76
C THR A 114 -10.43 15.50 14.99
N ARG A 115 -9.45 14.77 14.42
CA ARG A 115 -8.02 14.93 14.79
C ARG A 115 -7.09 15.20 13.62
N VAL A 116 -7.58 15.10 12.38
CA VAL A 116 -6.72 15.14 11.19
C VAL A 116 -7.10 16.34 10.32
N PRO A 117 -6.14 17.24 10.04
CA PRO A 117 -6.35 18.32 9.07
C PRO A 117 -6.80 17.77 7.71
N GLY A 118 -7.89 18.34 7.17
CA GLY A 118 -8.49 17.87 5.92
C GLY A 118 -9.14 16.49 6.01
N GLY A 119 -9.46 16.00 7.22
CA GLY A 119 -10.01 14.68 7.47
C GLY A 119 -11.26 14.34 6.67
N ALA A 120 -12.18 15.30 6.46
CA ALA A 120 -13.36 15.10 5.64
C ALA A 120 -13.03 14.71 4.19
N ARG A 121 -12.00 15.34 3.58
CA ARG A 121 -11.54 14.98 2.23
C ARG A 121 -10.96 13.56 2.22
N LYS A 122 -10.16 13.23 3.22
CA LYS A 122 -9.55 11.90 3.36
C LYS A 122 -10.59 10.81 3.57
N TRP A 123 -11.63 11.08 4.36
CA TRP A 123 -12.74 10.16 4.56
C TRP A 123 -13.47 9.86 3.26
N ARG A 124 -13.76 10.87 2.43
CA ARG A 124 -14.41 10.65 1.12
C ARG A 124 -13.63 9.70 0.22
N LEU A 125 -12.29 9.75 0.25
CA LEU A 125 -11.45 8.81 -0.51
C LEU A 125 -11.60 7.37 -0.01
N ILE A 126 -11.64 7.18 1.31
CA ILE A 126 -11.82 5.85 1.91
C ILE A 126 -13.24 5.32 1.65
N GLU A 127 -14.24 6.18 1.81
CA GLU A 127 -15.66 5.85 1.63
C GLU A 127 -15.96 5.47 0.17
N ALA A 128 -15.36 6.17 -0.80
CA ALA A 128 -15.53 5.89 -2.23
C ALA A 128 -14.99 4.51 -2.64
N LEU A 129 -14.09 3.91 -1.86
CA LEU A 129 -13.59 2.56 -2.11
C LEU A 129 -14.54 1.46 -1.63
N GLY A 130 -15.60 1.81 -0.88
CA GLY A 130 -16.51 0.85 -0.28
C GLY A 130 -15.86 0.04 0.86
N PRO A 131 -16.60 -0.94 1.44
CA PRO A 131 -16.08 -1.80 2.48
C PRO A 131 -14.96 -2.71 1.95
N MET A 132 -14.05 -3.15 2.83
CA MET A 132 -13.09 -4.18 2.45
C MET A 132 -13.77 -5.55 2.34
N GLU A 133 -13.41 -6.33 1.33
CA GLU A 133 -13.97 -7.66 1.05
C GLU A 133 -12.97 -8.75 1.48
N PRO A 134 -13.40 -9.88 2.07
CA PRO A 134 -12.51 -11.00 2.35
C PRO A 134 -12.04 -11.67 1.04
N CYS A 135 -10.74 -11.87 0.89
CA CYS A 135 -10.13 -12.51 -0.28
C CYS A 135 -8.76 -13.10 0.10
N GLY A 136 -8.46 -14.35 -0.29
CA GLY A 136 -7.13 -14.95 -0.09
C GLY A 136 -6.64 -14.99 1.37
N GLY A 137 -7.54 -15.05 2.36
CA GLY A 137 -7.18 -15.03 3.78
C GLY A 137 -6.83 -13.63 4.34
N VAL A 138 -7.02 -12.58 3.54
CA VAL A 138 -6.90 -11.16 3.90
C VAL A 138 -8.19 -10.41 3.56
N TYR A 139 -8.20 -9.10 3.76
CA TYR A 139 -9.25 -8.18 3.34
C TYR A 139 -8.70 -7.24 2.28
N VAL A 140 -9.49 -6.97 1.25
CA VAL A 140 -9.06 -6.16 0.10
C VAL A 140 -10.02 -5.03 -0.26
N GLN A 141 -9.46 -3.96 -0.83
CA GLN A 141 -10.18 -3.01 -1.67
C GLN A 141 -9.48 -2.95 -3.02
N ARG A 142 -10.24 -2.74 -4.09
CA ARG A 142 -9.79 -2.94 -5.46
C ARG A 142 -10.14 -1.73 -6.31
N VAL A 143 -9.20 -1.32 -7.16
CA VAL A 143 -9.45 -0.32 -8.21
C VAL A 143 -8.88 -0.82 -9.51
N GLY A 144 -9.75 -1.06 -10.49
CA GLY A 144 -9.35 -1.50 -11.83
C GLY A 144 -9.06 -2.98 -12.00
N LEU A 145 -9.50 -3.82 -11.06
CA LEU A 145 -9.45 -5.28 -11.12
C LEU A 145 -10.67 -5.88 -10.41
N ASP A 146 -11.13 -7.04 -10.85
CA ASP A 146 -12.21 -7.79 -10.21
C ASP A 146 -11.73 -8.61 -8.99
N LEU A 147 -12.65 -9.27 -8.29
CA LEU A 147 -12.33 -10.02 -7.07
C LEU A 147 -11.59 -11.33 -7.36
N ASP A 148 -11.85 -11.95 -8.50
CA ASP A 148 -11.18 -13.19 -8.93
C ASP A 148 -9.74 -12.91 -9.35
N GLU A 149 -9.51 -11.85 -10.13
CA GLU A 149 -8.17 -11.33 -10.47
C GLU A 149 -7.37 -11.02 -9.20
N ALA A 150 -7.99 -10.34 -8.22
CA ALA A 150 -7.35 -10.07 -6.94
C ALA A 150 -6.97 -11.36 -6.20
N GLY A 151 -7.86 -12.36 -6.17
CA GLY A 151 -7.61 -13.66 -5.55
C GLY A 151 -6.46 -14.41 -6.22
N GLN A 152 -6.44 -14.46 -7.55
CA GLN A 152 -5.38 -15.08 -8.34
C GLN A 152 -4.04 -14.38 -8.14
N SER A 153 -4.01 -13.04 -8.13
CA SER A 153 -2.80 -12.25 -7.85
C SER A 153 -2.28 -12.48 -6.43
N LEU A 154 -3.16 -12.51 -5.42
CA LEU A 154 -2.76 -12.82 -4.05
C LEU A 154 -2.16 -14.22 -3.93
N ALA A 155 -2.80 -15.22 -4.56
CA ALA A 155 -2.29 -16.59 -4.57
C ALA A 155 -0.92 -16.69 -5.28
N ALA A 156 -0.75 -15.96 -6.39
CA ALA A 156 0.51 -15.95 -7.15
C ALA A 156 1.65 -15.22 -6.44
N LEU A 157 1.35 -14.22 -5.60
CA LEU A 157 2.35 -13.35 -4.97
C LEU A 157 2.59 -13.67 -3.49
N THR A 158 1.83 -14.56 -2.88
CA THR A 158 1.98 -14.92 -1.46
C THR A 158 2.70 -16.25 -1.33
N VAL A 159 3.93 -16.21 -0.79
CA VAL A 159 4.73 -17.43 -0.55
C VAL A 159 4.72 -17.79 0.93
N THR A 160 4.95 -16.79 1.80
CA THR A 160 4.98 -16.98 3.25
C THR A 160 3.85 -16.21 3.92
N GLY A 161 3.09 -16.88 4.79
CA GLY A 161 2.05 -16.23 5.58
C GLY A 161 0.80 -15.90 4.75
N ARG A 162 0.27 -14.69 4.91
CA ARG A 162 -0.99 -14.27 4.25
C ARG A 162 -0.85 -12.99 3.42
N ILE A 163 0.28 -12.31 3.52
CA ILE A 163 0.50 -11.04 2.87
C ILE A 163 1.45 -11.25 1.69
N PRO A 164 1.14 -10.68 0.51
CA PRO A 164 1.94 -10.90 -0.68
C PRO A 164 3.37 -10.39 -0.49
N GLU A 165 4.33 -11.13 -1.07
CA GLU A 165 5.76 -10.92 -0.93
C GLU A 165 6.24 -9.49 -1.23
N PRO A 166 5.67 -8.75 -2.21
CA PRO A 166 5.99 -7.33 -2.38
C PRO A 166 5.75 -6.51 -1.11
N LEU A 167 4.57 -6.61 -0.49
CA LEU A 167 4.25 -5.89 0.74
C LEU A 167 5.12 -6.36 1.91
N ARG A 168 5.38 -7.67 2.00
CA ARG A 168 6.26 -8.24 3.02
C ARG A 168 7.68 -7.72 2.95
N ALA A 169 8.25 -7.69 1.75
CA ALA A 169 9.58 -7.17 1.53
C ALA A 169 9.64 -5.66 1.84
N ALA A 170 8.65 -4.88 1.40
CA ALA A 170 8.58 -3.45 1.70
C ALA A 170 8.56 -3.20 3.22
N HIS A 171 7.74 -3.95 3.95
CA HIS A 171 7.70 -3.88 5.42
C HIS A 171 9.02 -4.21 6.09
N LEU A 172 9.68 -5.30 5.66
CA LEU A 172 10.95 -5.74 6.22
C LEU A 172 12.08 -4.74 5.94
N ILE A 173 12.12 -4.17 4.73
CA ILE A 173 13.09 -3.15 4.35
C ILE A 173 12.83 -1.87 5.15
N ALA A 174 11.56 -1.43 5.22
CA ALA A 174 11.18 -0.23 5.95
C ALA A 174 11.55 -0.32 7.45
N GLY A 175 11.35 -1.48 8.07
CA GLY A 175 11.78 -1.75 9.44
C GLY A 175 13.31 -1.84 9.58
N GLY A 176 13.97 -2.57 8.68
CA GLY A 176 15.40 -2.85 8.73
C GLY A 176 16.24 -1.59 8.53
N VAL A 177 15.90 -0.78 7.52
CA VAL A 177 16.56 0.51 7.27
C VAL A 177 16.34 1.48 8.43
N MET A 178 15.14 1.52 9.01
CA MET A 178 14.81 2.53 10.01
C MET A 178 15.25 2.17 11.44
N ARG A 179 15.39 0.88 11.76
CA ARG A 179 15.74 0.42 13.13
C ARG A 179 17.03 -0.40 13.19
N GLY A 180 17.69 -0.64 12.06
CA GLY A 180 18.82 -1.57 11.95
C GLY A 180 18.42 -3.06 11.99
N SER A 181 17.13 -3.38 12.22
CA SER A 181 16.62 -4.76 12.19
C SER A 181 15.12 -4.81 11.90
N SER A 182 14.67 -5.90 11.28
CA SER A 182 13.25 -6.21 11.05
C SER A 182 12.96 -7.67 11.35
N ARG A 183 11.67 -7.99 11.56
CA ARG A 183 11.20 -9.36 11.82
C ARG A 183 9.96 -9.63 10.98
N GLY A 184 9.90 -10.81 10.36
CA GLY A 184 8.77 -11.24 9.53
C GLY A 184 7.50 -11.59 10.30
N GLY A 185 7.53 -11.65 11.63
CA GLY A 185 6.43 -12.14 12.48
C GLY A 185 5.14 -11.31 12.46
N ARG A 186 5.02 -10.31 11.57
CA ARG A 186 3.84 -9.49 11.38
C ARG A 186 3.39 -9.41 9.92
N VAL A 187 3.83 -10.31 9.06
CA VAL A 187 3.43 -10.32 7.66
C VAL A 187 2.99 -11.71 7.24
#